data_AF-A0A0F9FUG3-F1
#
_entry.id   AF-A0A0F9FUG3-F1
#
_cell.length_a   1.000
_cell.length_b   1.000
_cell.length_c   1.000
_cell.angle_alpha   90.00
_cell.angle_beta   90.00
_cell.angle_gamma   90.00
#
_symmetry.space_group_name_H-M   'P 1'
#
loop_
_entity.id
_entity.type
_entity.pdbx_description
1 polymer ?
#
loop_
_entity_poly.entity_id
_entity_poly.type
_entity_poly.pdbx_seq_one_letter_code
_entity_poly.pdbx_strand_id
1 'polypeptide(L)'
;MDNGSIDYINALEHEMGNMFEAAKKTEIATPKAKGKAKPQIVVEDLRQYAALKAAMKTIETMVETLKESVNDVALDAFLIARRSDSIQGTDGDTTASLQLRKRTSRSVLGEQEVKVLDHLKIAFEKSSDSKFYINSKYSEDSELLGKVSDALEGIVPDDFLGHTGEKFVTTSTSIADAMSIEDIDTRRDVLKIVSTQAARTKFGGTHDEMLKILDKVLKGDS
;
A
#
# COMPACT_ATOMS: atom_id res chain seq x y z
N MET A 1 -19.10 64.66 46.82
CA MET A 1 -20.37 63.97 46.54
C MET A 1 -19.99 62.54 46.22
N ASP A 2 -19.84 61.72 47.26
CA ASP A 2 -20.88 60.90 47.90
C ASP A 2 -21.17 59.60 47.15
N ASN A 3 -21.02 58.50 47.89
CA ASN A 3 -21.68 57.19 47.77
C ASN A 3 -21.24 56.26 46.63
N GLY A 4 -20.94 54.97 46.86
CA GLY A 4 -21.05 54.16 48.07
C GLY A 4 -20.80 52.69 47.72
N SER A 5 -20.34 51.92 48.71
CA SER A 5 -20.34 50.46 48.70
C SER A 5 -21.76 49.91 48.70
N ILE A 6 -22.06 48.81 48.00
CA ILE A 6 -23.01 47.82 48.52
C ILE A 6 -22.50 46.42 48.21
N ASP A 7 -22.40 45.68 49.29
CA ASP A 7 -21.99 44.31 49.49
C ASP A 7 -23.26 43.46 49.66
N TYR A 8 -23.25 42.24 49.10
CA TYR A 8 -24.11 41.06 49.37
C TYR A 8 -25.65 41.14 49.21
N ILE A 9 -26.24 40.13 48.57
CA ILE A 9 -27.19 39.16 49.18
C ILE A 9 -27.46 38.00 48.20
N ASN A 10 -27.46 36.80 48.79
CA ASN A 10 -27.70 35.48 48.22
C ASN A 10 -29.05 35.32 47.50
N ALA A 11 -29.05 34.47 46.47
CA ALA A 11 -30.11 33.48 46.26
C ALA A 11 -29.48 32.20 45.67
N LEU A 12 -29.26 31.22 46.55
CA LEU A 12 -29.25 29.81 46.18
C LEU A 12 -30.64 29.51 45.60
N GLU A 13 -30.72 28.88 44.43
CA GLU A 13 -31.74 27.88 44.13
C GLU A 13 -31.38 27.09 42.87
N HIS A 14 -31.17 25.80 43.09
CA HIS A 14 -31.34 24.66 42.18
C HIS A 14 -30.52 24.54 40.89
N GLU A 15 -29.54 23.64 41.00
CA GLU A 15 -29.09 22.72 39.96
C GLU A 15 -30.25 22.16 39.12
N MET A 16 -30.24 22.43 37.82
CA MET A 16 -30.75 21.53 36.79
C MET A 16 -29.66 21.42 35.73
N GLY A 17 -29.05 20.24 35.67
CA GLY A 17 -27.77 20.01 35.01
C GLY A 17 -27.77 20.26 33.51
N ASN A 18 -26.67 20.84 33.03
CA ASN A 18 -26.21 20.65 31.67
C ASN A 18 -24.99 19.72 31.70
N MET A 19 -25.26 18.42 31.51
CA MET A 19 -24.30 17.32 31.45
C MET A 19 -23.36 17.36 30.21
N PHE A 20 -23.21 18.52 29.56
CA PHE A 20 -22.45 18.71 28.32
C PHE A 20 -21.36 19.80 28.38
N GLU A 21 -21.09 20.42 29.53
CA GLU A 21 -20.01 21.40 29.69
C GLU A 21 -18.68 20.80 30.21
N ALA A 22 -18.56 19.48 30.26
CA ALA A 22 -17.27 18.80 30.37
C ALA A 22 -16.61 18.61 29.00
N ALA A 23 -16.58 19.66 28.17
CA ALA A 23 -15.58 19.73 27.12
C ALA A 23 -14.23 19.77 27.83
N LYS A 24 -13.48 18.66 27.78
CA LYS A 24 -12.08 18.61 28.21
C LYS A 24 -11.41 19.88 27.70
N LYS A 25 -11.01 20.76 28.64
CA LYS A 25 -9.97 21.75 28.37
C LYS A 25 -8.76 20.91 27.96
N THR A 26 -8.61 20.69 26.67
CA THR A 26 -7.39 20.13 26.10
C THR A 26 -6.31 21.08 26.58
N GLU A 27 -5.43 20.59 27.44
CA GLU A 27 -4.21 21.31 27.81
C GLU A 27 -3.60 21.80 26.49
N ILE A 28 -3.58 23.12 26.32
CA ILE A 28 -2.82 23.73 25.24
C ILE A 28 -1.41 23.22 25.49
N ALA A 29 -0.94 22.32 24.62
CA ALA A 29 0.38 21.75 24.72
C ALA A 29 1.36 22.91 24.88
N THR A 30 1.93 23.04 26.07
CA THR A 30 3.01 23.99 26.33
C THR A 30 4.05 23.77 25.24
N PRO A 31 4.46 24.82 24.51
CA PRO A 31 5.46 24.66 23.46
C PRO A 31 6.69 24.00 24.09
N LYS A 32 7.04 22.82 23.57
CA LYS A 32 8.21 22.05 24.00
C LYS A 32 9.38 23.02 24.16
N ALA A 33 9.99 23.01 25.35
CA ALA A 33 11.21 23.76 25.62
C ALA A 33 12.19 23.55 24.46
N LYS A 34 12.69 24.65 23.88
CA LYS A 34 13.71 24.64 22.83
C LYS A 34 14.88 23.78 23.32
N GLY A 35 15.02 22.58 22.74
CA GLY A 35 16.19 21.74 22.98
C GLY A 35 17.46 22.53 22.65
N LYS A 36 18.54 22.27 23.39
CA LYS A 36 19.88 22.83 23.11
C LYS A 36 20.14 22.77 21.60
N ALA A 37 20.57 23.89 21.03
CA ALA A 37 20.93 23.97 19.62
C ALA A 37 21.96 22.87 19.33
N LYS A 38 21.62 21.98 18.39
CA LYS A 38 22.52 20.91 17.98
C LYS A 38 23.80 21.56 17.42
N PRO A 39 24.99 21.00 17.69
CA PRO A 39 26.22 21.51 17.10
C PRO A 39 26.08 21.50 15.57
N GLN A 40 26.30 22.65 14.94
CA GLN A 40 26.31 22.79 13.50
C GLN A 40 27.75 22.67 13.02
N ILE A 41 28.00 21.70 12.16
CA ILE A 41 29.25 21.57 11.43
C ILE A 41 28.99 21.99 9.97
N VAL A 42 29.97 22.64 9.35
CA VAL A 42 29.92 22.91 7.92
C VAL A 42 30.21 21.60 7.21
N VAL A 43 29.27 21.15 6.38
CA VAL A 43 29.43 19.97 5.53
C VAL A 43 29.38 20.46 4.09
N GLU A 44 30.51 20.36 3.40
CA GLU A 44 30.60 20.68 1.97
C GLU A 44 29.65 19.76 1.17
N ASP A 45 29.11 20.27 0.08
CA ASP A 45 28.18 19.58 -0.83
C ASP A 45 26.83 19.09 -0.25
N LEU A 46 26.55 19.35 1.03
CA LEU A 46 25.27 18.98 1.66
C LEU A 46 24.06 19.56 0.92
N ARG A 47 24.19 20.77 0.38
CA ARG A 47 23.13 21.42 -0.40
C ARG A 47 22.87 20.69 -1.72
N GLN A 48 23.91 20.33 -2.46
CA GLN A 48 23.81 19.59 -3.71
C GLN A 48 23.23 18.20 -3.48
N TYR A 49 23.69 17.50 -2.44
CA TYR A 49 23.15 16.20 -2.05
C TYR A 49 21.65 16.27 -1.71
N ALA A 50 21.25 17.25 -0.90
CA ALA A 50 19.84 17.45 -0.54
C ALA A 50 18.98 17.78 -1.78
N ALA A 51 19.49 18.60 -2.70
CA ALA A 51 18.80 18.93 -3.95
C ALA A 51 18.62 17.69 -4.84
N LEU A 52 19.65 16.86 -5.00
CA LEU A 52 19.56 15.61 -5.77
C LEU A 52 18.56 14.63 -5.14
N LYS A 53 18.55 14.51 -3.80
CA LYS A 53 17.56 13.67 -3.10
C LYS A 53 16.13 14.15 -3.31
N ALA A 54 15.91 15.46 -3.31
CA ALA A 54 14.60 16.02 -3.62
C ALA A 54 14.20 15.76 -5.08
N ALA A 55 15.11 15.97 -6.03
CA ALA A 55 14.87 15.71 -7.45
C ALA A 55 14.56 14.23 -7.72
N MET A 56 15.30 13.30 -7.11
CA MET A 56 15.03 11.86 -7.21
C MET A 56 13.60 11.53 -6.77
N LYS A 57 13.15 12.07 -5.63
CA LYS A 57 11.79 11.84 -5.15
C LYS A 57 10.73 12.37 -6.12
N THR A 58 10.94 13.55 -6.69
CA THR A 58 10.03 14.11 -7.71
C THR A 58 9.98 13.24 -8.96
N ILE A 59 11.15 12.79 -9.44
CA ILE A 59 11.26 11.89 -10.60
C ILE A 59 10.56 10.56 -10.30
N GLU A 60 10.76 9.97 -9.13
CA GLU A 60 10.09 8.72 -8.71
C GLU A 60 8.57 8.87 -8.75
N THR A 61 8.02 9.95 -8.19
CA THR A 61 6.57 10.22 -8.24
C THR A 61 6.06 10.34 -9.68
N MET A 62 6.77 11.07 -10.55
CA MET A 62 6.37 11.23 -11.95
C MET A 62 6.47 9.93 -12.73
N VAL A 63 7.47 9.10 -12.44
CA VAL A 63 7.60 7.75 -13.01
C VAL A 63 6.41 6.87 -12.59
N GLU A 64 5.96 6.95 -11.34
CA GLU A 64 4.76 6.22 -10.88
C GLU A 64 3.51 6.67 -11.63
N THR A 65 3.28 7.97 -11.79
CA THR A 65 2.15 8.51 -12.55
C THR A 65 2.17 8.09 -14.02
N LEU A 66 3.32 8.19 -14.70
CA LEU A 66 3.46 7.76 -16.09
C LEU A 66 3.27 6.24 -16.23
N LYS A 67 3.76 5.48 -15.25
CA LYS A 67 3.59 4.01 -15.22
C LYS A 67 2.13 3.62 -15.11
N GLU A 68 1.31 4.33 -14.33
CA GLU A 68 -0.14 4.11 -14.26
C GLU A 68 -0.79 4.29 -15.63
N SER A 69 -0.49 5.40 -16.31
CA SER A 69 -1.00 5.66 -17.66
C SER A 69 -0.60 4.58 -18.67
N VAL A 70 0.68 4.16 -18.66
CA VAL A 70 1.18 3.08 -19.53
C VAL A 70 0.49 1.75 -19.21
N ASN A 71 0.25 1.46 -17.93
CA ASN A 71 -0.40 0.23 -17.49
C ASN A 71 -1.89 0.18 -17.90
N ASP A 72 -2.60 1.30 -17.87
CA ASP A 72 -3.99 1.38 -18.32
C ASP A 72 -4.09 1.10 -19.83
N VAL A 73 -3.23 1.74 -20.64
CA VAL A 73 -3.15 1.46 -22.08
C VAL A 73 -2.80 -0.01 -22.35
N ALA A 74 -1.88 -0.58 -21.56
CA ALA A 74 -1.54 -1.99 -21.67
C ALA A 74 -2.74 -2.89 -21.38
N LEU A 75 -3.48 -2.61 -20.29
CA LEU A 75 -4.66 -3.37 -19.91
C LEU A 75 -5.72 -3.35 -21.01
N ASP A 76 -5.97 -2.18 -21.59
CA ASP A 76 -6.91 -2.02 -22.70
C ASP A 76 -6.49 -2.83 -23.93
N ALA A 77 -5.20 -2.83 -24.26
CA ALA A 77 -4.67 -3.66 -25.35
C ALA A 77 -4.89 -5.16 -25.09
N PHE A 78 -4.72 -5.64 -23.85
CA PHE A 78 -5.00 -7.03 -23.48
C PHE A 78 -6.49 -7.37 -23.52
N LEU A 79 -7.37 -6.44 -23.08
CA LEU A 79 -8.82 -6.61 -23.13
C LEU A 79 -9.34 -6.78 -24.56
N ILE A 80 -8.85 -5.94 -25.48
CA ILE A 80 -9.21 -5.99 -26.91
C ILE A 80 -8.69 -7.27 -27.55
N ALA A 81 -7.43 -7.62 -27.29
CA ALA A 81 -6.79 -8.78 -27.91
C ALA A 81 -7.23 -10.13 -27.33
N ARG A 82 -7.94 -10.14 -26.18
CA ARG A 82 -8.39 -11.35 -25.45
C ARG A 82 -7.27 -12.39 -25.26
N ARG A 83 -6.06 -11.91 -24.96
CA ARG A 83 -4.88 -12.74 -24.74
C ARG A 83 -4.06 -12.22 -23.58
N SER A 84 -3.22 -13.07 -23.01
CA SER A 84 -2.28 -12.71 -21.94
C SER A 84 -0.82 -12.61 -22.41
N ASP A 85 -0.55 -12.92 -23.68
CA ASP A 85 0.81 -12.90 -24.24
C ASP A 85 1.36 -11.49 -24.35
N SER A 86 2.65 -11.33 -24.10
CA SER A 86 3.29 -10.01 -24.06
C SER A 86 3.05 -9.20 -25.34
N ILE A 87 2.72 -7.92 -25.18
CA ILE A 87 2.50 -6.99 -26.27
C ILE A 87 3.69 -6.04 -26.35
N GLN A 88 4.14 -5.70 -27.55
CA GLN A 88 5.18 -4.70 -27.75
C GLN A 88 4.55 -3.32 -27.96
N GLY A 89 4.92 -2.36 -27.12
CA GLY A 89 4.58 -0.95 -27.26
C GLY A 89 5.77 -0.15 -27.77
N THR A 90 5.50 0.94 -28.48
CA THR A 90 6.50 1.87 -29.01
C THR A 90 6.02 3.30 -28.86
N ASP A 91 6.94 4.20 -28.50
CA ASP A 91 6.73 5.64 -28.50
C ASP A 91 8.00 6.32 -29.01
N GLY A 92 7.96 6.82 -30.26
CA GLY A 92 9.16 7.23 -30.99
C GLY A 92 10.22 6.12 -31.02
N ASP A 93 11.42 6.43 -30.53
CA ASP A 93 12.55 5.49 -30.43
C ASP A 93 12.53 4.61 -29.18
N THR A 94 11.53 4.79 -28.30
CA THR A 94 11.39 4.00 -27.07
C THR A 94 10.54 2.76 -27.35
N THR A 95 11.00 1.61 -26.83
CA THR A 95 10.27 0.35 -26.92
C THR A 95 9.92 -0.18 -25.54
N ALA A 96 8.79 -0.86 -25.42
CA ALA A 96 8.35 -1.49 -24.19
C ALA A 96 7.80 -2.89 -24.44
N SER A 97 8.19 -3.86 -23.63
CA SER A 97 7.47 -5.14 -23.54
C SER A 97 6.45 -5.04 -22.40
N LEU A 98 5.18 -5.02 -22.77
CA LEU A 98 4.03 -4.97 -21.88
C LEU A 98 3.59 -6.39 -21.54
N GLN A 99 3.43 -6.68 -20.26
CA GLN A 99 3.11 -8.02 -19.77
C GLN A 99 1.97 -7.96 -18.76
N LEU A 100 1.04 -8.90 -18.89
CA LEU A 100 0.03 -9.18 -17.89
C LEU A 100 0.53 -10.35 -17.03
N ARG A 101 0.91 -10.08 -15.78
CA ARG A 101 1.46 -11.10 -14.88
C ARG A 101 0.42 -11.49 -13.85
N LYS A 102 0.43 -12.76 -13.44
CA LYS A 102 -0.36 -13.20 -12.29
C LYS A 102 0.01 -12.38 -11.05
N ARG A 103 -0.98 -11.97 -10.28
CA ARG A 103 -0.77 -11.36 -8.96
C ARG A 103 0.08 -12.29 -8.10
N THR A 104 1.10 -11.73 -7.46
CA THR A 104 2.04 -12.54 -6.67
C THR A 104 1.38 -13.03 -5.38
N SER A 105 1.86 -14.13 -4.81
CA SER A 105 1.37 -14.65 -3.52
C SER A 105 1.54 -13.68 -2.35
N ARG A 106 2.41 -12.66 -2.50
CA ARG A 106 2.59 -11.59 -1.51
C ARG A 106 1.44 -10.58 -1.51
N SER A 107 0.67 -10.52 -2.59
CA SER A 107 -0.48 -9.63 -2.73
C SER A 107 -1.75 -10.46 -2.51
N VAL A 108 -2.11 -10.60 -1.24
CA VAL A 108 -3.26 -11.39 -0.77
C VAL A 108 -4.56 -10.77 -1.27
N LEU A 109 -5.54 -11.62 -1.59
CA LEU A 109 -6.88 -11.19 -1.95
C LEU A 109 -7.67 -10.76 -0.71
N GLY A 110 -8.31 -9.59 -0.77
CA GLY A 110 -9.26 -9.14 0.24
C GLY A 110 -10.58 -9.92 0.18
N GLU A 111 -11.38 -9.89 1.24
CA GLU A 111 -12.65 -10.65 1.30
C GLU A 111 -13.63 -10.30 0.18
N GLN A 112 -13.68 -9.02 -0.23
CA GLN A 112 -14.52 -8.58 -1.35
C GLN A 112 -14.03 -9.14 -2.67
N GLU A 113 -12.71 -9.16 -2.90
CA GLU A 113 -12.11 -9.74 -4.10
C GLU A 113 -12.41 -11.23 -4.18
N VAL A 114 -12.28 -11.97 -3.07
CA VAL A 114 -12.62 -13.39 -2.99
C VAL A 114 -14.08 -13.63 -3.35
N LYS A 115 -15.02 -12.83 -2.83
CA LYS A 115 -16.45 -12.94 -3.17
C LYS A 115 -16.72 -12.72 -4.65
N VAL A 116 -16.06 -11.73 -5.26
CA VAL A 116 -16.20 -11.45 -6.70
C VAL A 116 -15.67 -12.63 -7.53
N LEU A 117 -14.49 -13.16 -7.19
CA LEU A 117 -13.92 -14.30 -7.90
C LEU A 117 -14.75 -15.57 -7.75
N ASP A 118 -15.27 -15.84 -6.55
CA ASP A 118 -16.14 -17.00 -6.28
C ASP A 118 -17.46 -16.92 -7.06
N HIS A 119 -18.11 -15.75 -7.05
CA HIS A 119 -19.33 -15.49 -7.81
C HIS A 119 -19.13 -15.73 -9.32
N LEU A 120 -17.97 -15.32 -9.85
CA LEU A 120 -17.62 -15.44 -11.26
C LEU A 120 -16.91 -16.77 -11.59
N LYS A 121 -16.77 -17.68 -10.63
CA LYS A 121 -16.10 -18.98 -10.77
C LYS A 121 -14.66 -18.88 -11.30
N ILE A 122 -13.96 -17.81 -10.92
CA ILE A 122 -12.55 -17.61 -11.26
C ILE A 122 -11.70 -18.35 -10.25
N ALA A 123 -10.75 -19.16 -10.71
CA ALA A 123 -9.94 -19.97 -9.80
C ALA A 123 -9.06 -19.10 -8.88
N PHE A 124 -9.09 -19.40 -7.59
CA PHE A 124 -8.15 -18.89 -6.58
C PHE A 124 -7.86 -20.03 -5.59
N GLU A 125 -6.75 -19.95 -4.86
CA GLU A 125 -6.34 -20.97 -3.90
C GLU A 125 -6.18 -20.38 -2.50
N LYS A 126 -6.45 -21.22 -1.50
CA LYS A 126 -6.06 -20.96 -0.12
C LYS A 126 -4.59 -21.35 0.03
N SER A 127 -3.73 -20.35 0.20
CA SER A 127 -2.36 -20.56 0.61
C SER A 127 -2.29 -20.49 2.14
N SER A 128 -1.95 -21.61 2.77
CA SER A 128 -1.44 -21.59 4.13
C SER A 128 -0.02 -21.05 4.07
N ASP A 129 0.17 -19.81 4.50
CA ASP A 129 1.50 -19.22 4.67
C ASP A 129 2.11 -19.74 5.99
N SER A 130 2.03 -21.06 6.21
CA SER A 130 2.62 -21.71 7.35
C SER A 130 4.12 -21.81 7.09
N LYS A 131 4.87 -20.79 7.51
CA LYS A 131 6.35 -20.86 7.56
C LYS A 131 6.86 -22.00 8.45
N PHE A 132 5.96 -22.62 9.22
CA PHE A 132 6.20 -23.82 10.01
C PHE A 132 5.37 -24.97 9.46
N TYR A 133 6.04 -25.90 8.78
CA TYR A 133 5.42 -27.17 8.38
C TYR A 133 5.76 -28.21 9.43
N ILE A 134 4.76 -28.62 10.21
CA ILE A 134 4.80 -29.93 10.87
C ILE A 134 4.49 -30.94 9.77
N ASN A 135 5.36 -31.93 9.58
CA ASN A 135 5.13 -32.99 8.60
C ASN A 135 3.75 -33.61 8.86
N SER A 136 2.90 -33.70 7.84
CA SER A 136 1.50 -34.13 7.93
C SER A 136 1.31 -35.52 8.53
N LYS A 137 2.36 -36.35 8.54
CA LYS A 137 2.38 -37.63 9.26
C LYS A 137 2.20 -37.46 10.77
N TYR A 138 2.57 -36.32 11.33
CA TYR A 138 2.61 -36.04 12.77
C TYR A 138 1.70 -34.88 13.18
N SER A 139 0.89 -34.34 12.26
CA SER A 139 -0.03 -33.23 12.57
C SER A 139 -1.15 -33.63 13.54
N GLU A 140 -1.45 -34.92 13.65
CA GLU A 140 -2.45 -35.48 14.58
C GLU A 140 -1.79 -36.17 15.80
N ASP A 141 -0.46 -36.16 15.89
CA ASP A 141 0.27 -36.79 17.00
C ASP A 141 0.37 -35.82 18.19
N SER A 142 -0.67 -35.85 19.03
CA SER A 142 -0.80 -34.97 20.19
C SER A 142 0.31 -35.14 21.22
N GLU A 143 0.93 -36.32 21.34
CA GLU A 143 2.06 -36.54 22.25
C GLU A 143 3.33 -35.86 21.75
N LEU A 144 3.61 -35.95 20.45
CA LEU A 144 4.78 -35.29 19.86
C LEU A 144 4.61 -33.76 19.89
N LEU A 145 3.41 -33.27 19.56
CA LEU A 145 3.08 -31.85 19.62
C LEU A 145 3.16 -31.30 21.04
N GLY A 146 2.72 -32.08 22.04
CA GLY A 146 2.88 -31.74 23.46
C GLY A 146 4.35 -31.56 23.85
N LYS A 147 5.23 -32.51 23.49
CA LYS A 147 6.67 -32.41 23.77
C LYS A 147 7.34 -31.21 23.09
N VAL A 148 6.89 -30.86 21.89
CA VAL A 148 7.39 -29.68 21.16
C VAL A 148 6.90 -28.40 21.84
N SER A 149 5.65 -28.36 22.30
CA SER A 149 5.09 -27.24 23.06
C SER A 149 5.85 -27.02 24.38
N ASP A 150 6.03 -28.08 25.17
CA ASP A 150 6.72 -28.02 26.47
C ASP A 150 8.19 -27.59 26.32
N ALA A 151 8.85 -27.98 25.22
CA ALA A 151 10.23 -27.58 24.94
C ALA A 151 10.34 -26.11 24.51
N LEU A 152 9.26 -25.51 24.01
CA LEU A 152 9.20 -24.10 23.61
C LEU A 152 8.71 -23.21 24.77
N GLU A 153 7.99 -23.79 25.73
CA GLU A 153 7.46 -23.12 26.92
C GLU A 153 8.61 -22.46 27.72
N GLY A 154 8.53 -21.14 27.91
CA GLY A 154 9.51 -20.34 28.64
C GLY A 154 10.75 -19.91 27.84
N ILE A 155 10.98 -20.46 26.64
CA ILE A 155 12.02 -19.97 25.70
C ILE A 155 11.47 -18.85 24.84
N VAL A 156 10.20 -18.99 24.43
CA VAL A 156 9.55 -18.07 23.52
C VAL A 156 8.24 -17.55 24.12
N PRO A 157 7.92 -16.25 23.92
CA PRO A 157 6.69 -15.68 24.44
C PRO A 157 5.43 -16.42 23.92
N ASP A 158 4.33 -16.35 24.67
CA ASP A 158 3.07 -17.05 24.33
C ASP A 158 2.50 -16.65 22.96
N ASP A 159 2.89 -15.49 22.40
CA ASP A 159 2.52 -14.98 21.08
C ASP A 159 3.52 -15.33 19.96
N PHE A 160 4.55 -16.12 20.27
CA PHE A 160 5.64 -16.43 19.33
C PHE A 160 5.18 -17.20 18.08
N LEU A 161 4.24 -18.12 18.24
CA LEU A 161 3.62 -18.85 17.12
C LEU A 161 2.39 -18.09 16.60
N GLY A 162 2.63 -16.91 16.04
CA GLY A 162 1.61 -16.18 15.29
C GLY A 162 1.12 -16.98 14.09
N HIS A 163 -0.16 -17.34 14.07
CA HIS A 163 -0.80 -17.90 12.90
C HIS A 163 -1.08 -16.76 11.94
N THR A 164 -0.29 -16.61 10.88
CA THR A 164 -0.74 -15.80 9.75
C THR A 164 -1.92 -16.55 9.15
N GLY A 165 -3.14 -16.02 9.37
CA GLY A 165 -4.38 -16.63 8.90
C GLY A 165 -4.35 -17.00 7.42
N GLU A 166 -5.31 -17.83 7.00
CA GLU A 166 -5.44 -18.27 5.61
C GLU A 166 -5.34 -17.09 4.63
N LYS A 167 -4.46 -17.19 3.63
CA LYS A 167 -4.33 -16.17 2.59
C LYS A 167 -4.92 -16.71 1.30
N PHE A 168 -5.81 -15.95 0.69
CA PHE A 168 -6.31 -16.27 -0.64
C PHE A 168 -5.39 -15.66 -1.69
N VAL A 169 -4.96 -16.47 -2.66
CA VAL A 169 -4.08 -16.07 -3.74
C VAL A 169 -4.58 -16.59 -5.09
N THR A 170 -4.20 -15.91 -6.17
CA THR A 170 -4.58 -16.29 -7.53
C THR A 170 -3.79 -17.51 -8.02
N THR A 171 -4.44 -18.38 -8.79
CA THR A 171 -3.85 -19.57 -9.42
C THR A 171 -3.25 -19.25 -10.79
N SER A 172 -2.53 -20.20 -11.38
CA SER A 172 -2.00 -20.07 -12.75
C SER A 172 -3.08 -19.89 -13.82
N THR A 173 -4.33 -20.31 -13.56
CA THR A 173 -5.44 -20.22 -14.50
C THR A 173 -6.27 -18.95 -14.35
N SER A 174 -6.16 -18.22 -13.22
CA SER A 174 -7.03 -17.07 -12.93
C SER A 174 -7.09 -16.03 -14.06
N ILE A 175 -5.97 -15.78 -14.75
CA ILE A 175 -5.93 -14.84 -15.89
C ILE A 175 -6.69 -15.40 -17.09
N ALA A 176 -6.54 -16.68 -17.40
CA ALA A 176 -7.25 -17.32 -18.50
C ALA A 176 -8.76 -17.34 -18.23
N ASP A 177 -9.15 -17.68 -17.00
CA ASP A 177 -10.53 -17.66 -16.55
C ASP A 177 -11.10 -16.24 -16.67
N ALA A 178 -10.37 -15.22 -16.23
CA ALA A 178 -10.79 -13.83 -16.36
C ALA A 178 -10.96 -13.41 -17.83
N MET A 179 -10.04 -13.81 -18.72
CA MET A 179 -10.13 -13.50 -20.16
C MET A 179 -11.35 -14.12 -20.85
N SER A 180 -11.90 -15.20 -20.30
CA SER A 180 -13.10 -15.88 -20.83
C SER A 180 -14.41 -15.14 -20.53
N ILE A 181 -14.40 -14.16 -19.62
CA ILE A 181 -15.58 -13.35 -19.28
C ILE A 181 -16.00 -12.54 -20.51
N GLU A 182 -17.27 -12.65 -20.94
CA GLU A 182 -17.77 -11.95 -22.12
C GLU A 182 -17.88 -10.43 -21.93
N ASP A 183 -18.43 -10.01 -20.81
CA ASP A 183 -18.58 -8.58 -20.48
C ASP A 183 -17.23 -7.90 -20.25
N ILE A 184 -16.99 -6.78 -20.95
CA ILE A 184 -15.67 -6.12 -20.95
C ILE A 184 -15.37 -5.41 -19.63
N ASP A 185 -16.38 -4.82 -18.99
CA ASP A 185 -16.21 -4.08 -17.75
C ASP A 185 -15.95 -5.07 -16.60
N THR A 186 -16.74 -6.14 -16.52
CA THR A 186 -16.50 -7.23 -15.58
C THR A 186 -15.13 -7.88 -15.82
N ARG A 187 -14.73 -8.11 -17.09
CA ARG A 187 -13.40 -8.64 -17.41
C ARG A 187 -12.30 -7.72 -16.91
N ARG A 188 -12.44 -6.41 -17.14
CA ARG A 188 -11.47 -5.39 -16.70
C ARG A 188 -11.30 -5.42 -15.18
N ASP A 189 -12.39 -5.43 -14.44
CA ASP A 189 -12.36 -5.43 -12.97
C ASP A 189 -11.73 -6.71 -12.43
N VAL A 190 -12.10 -7.87 -12.96
CA VAL A 190 -11.48 -9.14 -12.56
C VAL A 190 -10.00 -9.18 -12.90
N LEU A 191 -9.58 -8.68 -14.07
CA LEU A 191 -8.17 -8.63 -14.44
C LEU A 191 -7.37 -7.72 -13.51
N LYS A 192 -7.93 -6.61 -13.03
CA LYS A 192 -7.29 -5.77 -12.00
C LYS A 192 -7.11 -6.51 -10.67
N ILE A 193 -8.01 -7.43 -10.34
CA ILE A 193 -7.90 -8.27 -9.13
C ILE A 193 -6.82 -9.35 -9.31
N VAL A 194 -6.84 -10.08 -10.44
CA VAL A 194 -6.05 -11.32 -10.59
C VAL A 194 -4.65 -11.11 -11.18
N SER A 195 -4.37 -9.91 -11.70
CA SER A 195 -3.14 -9.63 -12.43
C SER A 195 -2.46 -8.33 -12.00
N THR A 196 -1.20 -8.20 -12.41
CA THR A 196 -0.39 -6.99 -12.29
C THR A 196 0.22 -6.70 -13.64
N GLN A 197 0.12 -5.45 -14.09
CA GLN A 197 0.75 -4.99 -15.33
C GLN A 197 2.23 -4.70 -15.08
N ALA A 198 3.07 -5.13 -16.01
CA ALA A 198 4.49 -4.84 -15.98
C ALA A 198 4.96 -4.38 -17.36
N ALA A 199 5.53 -3.18 -17.42
CA ALA A 199 6.22 -2.67 -18.59
C ALA A 199 7.74 -2.79 -18.38
N ARG A 200 8.42 -3.45 -19.31
CA ARG A 200 9.89 -3.38 -19.41
C ARG A 200 10.23 -2.42 -20.53
N THR A 201 10.70 -1.23 -20.18
CA THR A 201 11.01 -0.17 -21.14
C THR A 201 12.49 -0.17 -21.50
N LYS A 202 12.78 0.23 -22.74
CA LYS A 202 14.12 0.52 -23.23
C LYS A 202 14.08 1.86 -23.95
N PHE A 203 14.74 2.85 -23.36
CA PHE A 203 14.92 4.16 -23.99
C PHE A 203 15.90 4.02 -25.16
N GLY A 204 15.46 4.42 -26.35
CA GLY A 204 16.29 4.40 -27.56
C GLY A 204 16.87 5.77 -27.95
N GLY A 205 16.49 6.83 -27.25
CA GLY A 205 16.96 8.19 -27.53
C GLY A 205 18.37 8.47 -27.01
N THR A 206 18.84 9.67 -27.31
CA THR A 206 20.15 10.20 -26.92
C THR A 206 20.18 10.71 -25.47
N HIS A 207 21.38 10.89 -24.91
CA HIS A 207 21.53 11.47 -23.57
C HIS A 207 20.94 12.89 -23.48
N ASP A 208 21.09 13.70 -24.52
CA ASP A 208 20.55 15.06 -24.57
C ASP A 208 19.03 15.08 -24.57
N GLU A 209 18.39 14.12 -25.25
CA GLU A 209 16.94 13.96 -25.21
C GLU A 209 16.45 13.54 -23.82
N MET A 210 17.17 12.63 -23.16
CA MET A 210 16.88 12.26 -21.77
C MET A 210 16.94 13.48 -20.84
N LEU A 211 17.98 14.33 -20.96
CA LEU A 211 18.10 15.55 -20.16
C LEU A 211 16.96 16.54 -20.44
N LYS A 212 16.53 16.69 -21.70
CA LYS A 212 15.38 17.53 -22.07
C LYS A 212 14.08 17.01 -21.46
N ILE A 213 13.88 15.69 -21.44
CA ILE A 213 12.71 15.08 -20.79
C ILE A 213 12.74 15.34 -19.28
N LEU A 214 13.89 15.13 -18.63
CA LEU A 214 14.06 15.37 -17.20
C LEU A 214 13.84 16.85 -16.84
N ASP A 215 14.33 17.79 -17.65
CA ASP A 215 14.14 19.22 -17.44
C ASP A 215 12.65 19.60 -17.52
N LYS A 216 11.91 19.08 -18.50
CA LYS A 216 10.44 19.27 -18.59
C LYS A 216 9.72 18.71 -17.36
N VAL A 217 10.05 17.48 -16.95
CA VAL A 217 9.46 16.82 -15.78
C VAL A 217 9.71 17.62 -14.50
N LEU A 218 10.93 18.14 -14.31
CA LEU A 218 11.29 18.91 -13.12
C LEU A 218 10.69 20.32 -13.12
N LYS A 219 10.40 20.89 -14.29
CA LYS A 219 9.70 22.18 -14.43
C LYS A 219 8.19 22.07 -14.31
N GLY A 220 7.63 20.85 -14.44
CA GLY A 220 6.18 20.62 -14.46
C GLY A 220 5.54 20.90 -15.81
N ASP A 221 6.33 20.95 -16.88
CA ASP A 221 5.86 21.12 -18.26
C ASP A 221 5.57 19.74 -18.87
N SER A 222 4.56 19.05 -18.33
CA SER A 222 4.06 17.76 -18.83
C SER A 222 2.69 17.89 -19.47
#